data_AF-A0A9D7A7R5-F1
#
_entry.id   AF-A0A9D7A7R5-F1
#
_cell.length_a   1.000
_cell.length_b   1.000
_cell.length_c   1.000
_cell.angle_alpha   90.00
_cell.angle_beta   90.00
_cell.angle_gamma   90.00
#
_symmetry.space_group_name_H-M   'P 1'
#
loop_
_entity.id
_entity.type
_entity.pdbx_description
1 polymer ?
#
loop_
_entity_poly.entity_id
_entity_poly.type
_entity_poly.pdbx_seq_one_letter_code
_entity_poly.pdbx_strand_id
1 'polypeptide(L)'
;GTVLDEKGFCVLGGDSESVLERLRGTFKSEMTLKDALKSAIAALSGADRKLSHEELEVAVLERNGRRRCFRRIEDSEIKSLAG
;
A
#
# COMPACT_ATOMS: atom_id res chain seq x y z
N GLY A 1 -18.11 6.07 -3.08
CA GLY A 1 -16.74 6.04 -2.55
C GLY A 1 -15.99 7.17 -3.19
N THR A 2 -15.18 7.87 -2.41
CA THR A 2 -14.39 9.02 -2.87
C THR A 2 -13.06 8.52 -3.41
N VAL A 3 -12.60 9.13 -4.51
CA VAL A 3 -11.29 8.88 -5.11
C VAL A 3 -10.47 10.15 -4.95
N LEU A 4 -9.30 10.04 -4.34
CA LEU A 4 -8.31 11.11 -4.28
C LEU A 4 -7.07 10.65 -5.03
N ASP A 5 -6.64 11.47 -6.00
CA ASP A 5 -5.50 11.21 -6.87
C ASP A 5 -4.35 12.16 -6.53
N GLU A 6 -3.14 11.61 -6.55
CA GLU A 6 -1.88 12.31 -6.35
C GLU A 6 -0.85 11.87 -7.39
N LYS A 7 0.20 12.67 -7.57
CA LYS A 7 1.31 12.26 -8.44
C LYS A 7 2.03 11.05 -7.84
N GLY A 8 1.68 9.85 -8.31
CA GLY A 8 2.35 8.60 -8.00
C GLY A 8 1.54 7.59 -7.18
N PHE A 9 0.38 7.97 -6.64
CA PHE A 9 -0.51 7.06 -5.91
C PHE A 9 -1.94 7.60 -5.88
N CYS A 10 -2.90 6.73 -5.59
CA CYS A 10 -4.29 7.12 -5.35
C CYS A 10 -4.83 6.41 -4.11
N VAL A 11 -5.82 7.02 -3.47
CA VAL A 11 -6.52 6.47 -2.31
C VAL A 11 -8.02 6.46 -2.59
N LEU A 12 -8.66 5.33 -2.31
CA LEU A 12 -10.04 5.05 -2.63
C LEU A 12 -10.74 4.55 -1.36
N GLY A 13 -11.90 5.11 -1.01
CA GLY A 13 -12.69 4.61 0.13
C GLY A 13 -13.36 5.69 0.98
N GLY A 14 -13.85 5.28 2.16
CA GLY A 14 -14.56 6.15 3.10
C GLY A 14 -13.64 7.11 3.87
N ASP A 15 -12.51 6.61 4.38
CA ASP A 15 -11.48 7.42 5.08
C ASP A 15 -10.34 7.86 4.14
N SER A 16 -10.67 8.18 2.89
CA SER A 16 -9.65 8.42 1.86
C SER A 16 -8.82 9.68 2.12
N GLU A 17 -9.39 10.74 2.69
CA GLU A 17 -8.67 11.99 3.01
C GLU A 17 -7.57 11.77 4.06
N SER A 18 -7.92 11.13 5.19
CA SER A 18 -6.95 10.88 6.26
C SER A 18 -5.84 9.91 5.82
N VAL A 19 -6.17 8.89 5.03
CA VAL A 19 -5.18 7.96 4.46
C VAL A 19 -4.28 8.69 3.46
N LEU A 20 -4.84 9.58 2.64
CA LEU A 20 -4.08 10.39 1.68
C LEU A 20 -3.07 11.29 2.39
N GLU A 21 -3.46 12.00 3.44
CA GLU A 21 -2.56 12.85 4.21
C GLU A 21 -1.39 12.07 4.81
N ARG A 22 -1.69 10.92 5.43
CA ARG A 22 -0.66 10.04 6.01
C ARG A 22 0.29 9.53 4.92
N LEU A 23 -0.23 9.09 3.78
CA LEU A 23 0.57 8.54 2.69
C LEU A 23 1.41 9.61 1.98
N ARG A 24 0.89 10.83 1.79
CA ARG A 24 1.66 11.98 1.28
C ARG A 24 2.87 12.28 2.14
N GLY A 25 2.77 12.14 3.47
CA GLY A 25 3.85 12.41 4.40
C GLY A 25 5.04 11.45 4.30
N THR A 26 4.84 10.26 3.74
CA THR A 26 5.85 9.19 3.70
C THR A 26 6.27 8.81 2.28
N PHE A 27 5.42 9.01 1.28
CA PHE A 27 5.67 8.59 -0.11
C PHE A 27 6.93 9.21 -0.71
N LYS A 28 7.70 8.38 -1.41
CA LYS A 28 8.84 8.79 -2.24
C LYS A 28 8.81 8.02 -3.56
N SER A 29 9.14 8.67 -4.66
CA SER A 29 9.05 8.07 -6.01
C SER A 29 9.90 6.81 -6.18
N GLU A 30 11.05 6.73 -5.50
CA GLU A 30 12.02 5.63 -5.61
C GLU A 30 11.93 4.64 -4.44
N MET A 31 10.73 4.40 -3.91
CA MET A 31 10.54 3.43 -2.84
C MET A 31 10.77 1.99 -3.30
N THR A 32 11.44 1.21 -2.47
CA THR A 32 11.42 -0.25 -2.61
C THR A 32 10.03 -0.79 -2.33
N LEU A 33 9.70 -1.98 -2.82
CA LEU A 33 8.43 -2.65 -2.49
C LEU A 33 8.20 -2.74 -0.97
N LYS A 34 9.27 -3.02 -0.22
CA LYS A 34 9.25 -3.11 1.23
C LYS A 34 8.85 -1.79 1.88
N ASP A 35 9.47 -0.69 1.47
CA ASP A 35 9.20 0.64 2.05
C ASP A 35 7.81 1.15 1.65
N ALA A 36 7.42 0.94 0.39
CA ALA A 36 6.08 1.26 -0.10
C ALA A 36 5.00 0.49 0.67
N LEU A 37 5.20 -0.80 0.91
CA LEU A 37 4.27 -1.64 1.67
C LEU A 37 4.17 -1.18 3.13
N LYS A 38 5.30 -0.94 3.82
CA LYS A 38 5.28 -0.43 5.20
C LYS A 38 4.58 0.93 5.31
N SER A 39 4.84 1.82 4.35
CA SER A 39 4.19 3.12 4.25
C SER A 39 2.68 2.99 4.07
N ALA A 40 2.23 2.11 3.16
CA ALA A 40 0.80 1.87 2.93
C ALA A 40 0.11 1.28 4.16
N ILE A 41 0.72 0.30 4.84
CA ILE A 41 0.16 -0.32 6.05
C ILE A 41 0.04 0.70 7.17
N ALA A 42 1.05 1.55 7.38
CA ALA A 42 0.99 2.61 8.38
C ALA A 42 -0.12 3.63 8.06
N ALA A 43 -0.25 4.03 6.79
CA ALA A 43 -1.31 4.94 6.35
C ALA A 43 -2.70 4.33 6.51
N LEU A 44 -2.88 3.04 6.23
CA LEU A 44 -4.17 2.35 6.40
C LEU A 44 -4.52 2.09 7.88
N SER A 45 -3.52 1.81 8.71
CA SER A 45 -3.71 1.50 10.14
C SER A 45 -4.17 2.72 10.94
N GLY A 46 -3.73 3.93 10.56
CA GLY A 46 -4.03 5.14 11.31
C GLY A 46 -3.35 5.15 12.70
N ALA A 47 -3.85 5.99 13.61
CA ALA A 47 -3.30 6.11 14.97
C ALA A 47 -3.88 5.08 15.95
N ASP A 48 -5.14 4.68 15.74
CA ASP A 48 -5.94 3.98 16.76
C ASP A 48 -5.90 2.45 16.63
N ARG A 49 -5.41 1.93 15.50
CA ARG A 49 -5.37 0.49 15.22
C ARG A 49 -4.06 0.11 14.56
N LYS A 50 -3.68 -1.16 14.72
CA LYS A 50 -2.69 -1.83 13.87
C LYS A 50 -3.39 -2.88 13.03
N LEU A 51 -3.17 -2.87 11.73
CA LEU A 51 -3.66 -3.91 10.84
C LEU A 51 -2.72 -5.12 10.91
N SER A 52 -3.29 -6.31 11.06
CA SER A 52 -2.54 -7.56 10.91
C SER A 52 -2.31 -7.87 9.43
N HIS A 53 -1.35 -8.75 9.12
CA HIS A 53 -1.11 -9.18 7.74
C HIS A 53 -2.30 -9.95 7.14
N GLU A 54 -3.15 -10.57 7.97
CA GLU A 54 -4.34 -11.34 7.54
C GLU A 54 -5.51 -10.42 7.16
N GLU A 55 -5.46 -9.15 7.57
CA GLU A 55 -6.46 -8.13 7.27
C GLU A 55 -6.15 -7.36 5.98
N LEU A 56 -5.05 -7.69 5.30
CA LEU A 56 -4.54 -6.98 4.15
C LEU A 56 -4.65 -7.83 2.88
N GLU A 57 -5.18 -7.24 1.82
CA GLU A 57 -5.07 -7.77 0.47
C GLU A 57 -4.09 -6.91 -0.32
N VAL A 58 -3.00 -7.52 -0.79
CA VAL A 58 -1.91 -6.82 -1.46
C VAL A 58 -1.62 -7.47 -2.81
N ALA A 59 -1.53 -6.66 -3.85
CA ALA A 59 -1.12 -7.08 -5.18
C ALA A 59 -0.10 -6.11 -5.77
N VAL A 60 0.84 -6.65 -6.55
CA VAL A 60 1.85 -5.88 -7.28
C VAL A 60 1.71 -6.09 -8.77
N LEU A 61 1.97 -5.04 -9.55
CA LEU A 61 2.06 -5.15 -11.00
C LEU A 61 3.46 -5.63 -11.38
N GLU A 62 3.59 -6.91 -11.67
CA GLU A 62 4.86 -7.52 -12.04
C GLU A 62 5.23 -7.21 -13.51
N ARG A 63 6.49 -6.84 -13.73
CA ARG A 63 7.08 -6.60 -15.05
C ARG A 63 8.13 -7.68 -15.36
N ASN A 64 7.68 -8.82 -15.88
CA ASN A 64 8.55 -9.96 -16.21
C ASN A 64 8.97 -10.04 -17.70
N GLY A 65 8.89 -8.92 -18.43
CA GLY A 65 9.34 -8.83 -19.82
C GLY A 65 8.41 -9.43 -20.89
N ARG A 66 7.33 -10.15 -20.51
CA ARG A 66 6.34 -10.68 -21.48
C ARG A 66 5.05 -9.87 -21.49
N ARG A 67 4.46 -9.64 -20.31
CA ARG A 67 3.24 -8.86 -20.10
C ARG A 67 3.18 -8.34 -18.67
N ARG A 68 2.40 -7.28 -18.45
CA ARG A 68 2.13 -6.77 -17.09
C ARG A 68 0.99 -7.58 -16.49
N CYS A 69 1.23 -8.22 -15.34
CA CYS A 69 0.22 -8.97 -14.61
C CYS A 69 0.24 -8.58 -13.14
N PHE A 70 -0.94 -8.58 -12.52
CA PHE A 70 -1.01 -8.51 -11.06
C PHE A 70 -0.60 -9.85 -10.46
N ARG A 71 0.28 -9.80 -9.46
CA ARG A 71 0.65 -10.92 -8.61
C ARG A 71 0.21 -10.58 -7.18
N ARG A 72 -0.51 -11.51 -6.53
CA ARG A 72 -0.82 -11.40 -5.10
C ARG A 72 0.48 -11.54 -4.29
N ILE A 73 0.62 -10.73 -3.25
CA ILE A 73 1.60 -10.94 -2.19
C ILE A 73 0.88 -11.72 -1.09
N GLU A 74 1.33 -12.94 -0.82
CA GLU A 74 0.71 -13.80 0.19
C GLU A 74 1.06 -13.32 1.61
N ASP A 75 0.25 -13.70 2.59
CA ASP A 75 0.37 -13.25 3.98
C ASP A 75 1.77 -13.50 4.58
N SER A 76 2.41 -14.61 4.21
CA SER A 76 3.78 -14.93 4.62
C SER A 76 4.82 -13.98 4.00
N GLU A 77 4.62 -13.56 2.76
CA GLU A 77 5.44 -12.56 2.07
C GLU A 77 5.20 -11.17 2.66
N ILE A 78 3.93 -10.80 2.95
CA ILE A 78 3.60 -9.56 3.68
C ILE A 78 4.32 -9.54 5.03
N LYS A 79 4.26 -10.64 5.80
CA LYS A 79 4.94 -10.76 7.08
C LYS A 79 6.46 -10.62 6.95
N SER A 80 7.06 -11.16 5.89
CA SER A 80 8.51 -11.04 5.66
C SER A 80 8.93 -9.63 5.25
N LEU A 81 8.13 -8.96 4.41
CA LEU A 81 8.40 -7.62 3.91
C LEU A 81 8.09 -6.54 4.95
N ALA A 82 6.93 -6.63 5.60
CA ALA A 82 6.38 -5.59 6.46
C ALA A 82 6.53 -5.86 7.97
N GLY A 83 6.89 -7.08 8.36
CA GLY A 83 7.22 -7.43 9.74
C GLY A 83 8.46 -6.74 10.30
#